data_AF-A0A4R3KHZ4-F1
#
_entry.id   AF-A0A4R3KHZ4-F1
#
_cell.length_a   1.000
_cell.length_b   1.000
_cell.length_c   1.000
_cell.angle_alpha   90.00
_cell.angle_beta   90.00
_cell.angle_gamma   90.00
#
_symmetry.space_group_name_H-M   'P 1'
#
loop_
_entity.id
_entity.type
_entity.pdbx_description
1 polymer ?
#
loop_
_entity_poly.entity_id
_entity_poly.type
_entity_poly.pdbx_seq_one_letter_code
_entity_poly.pdbx_strand_id
1 'polypeptide(L)' 'MKRDLIKEFEEVRKEMEEKGKVLGFQHPLVLELSHRLDRIHNELLKKEKDKKNFRKNPRLYTIFESKMAYDTRISMA' A
#
# COMPACT_ATOMS: atom_id res chain seq x y z
N MET A 1 11.73 -15.80 -4.60
CA MET A 1 11.48 -14.98 -3.40
C MET A 1 11.12 -13.51 -3.66
N LYS A 2 12.00 -12.66 -4.24
CA LYS A 2 11.64 -11.23 -4.48
C LYS A 2 10.53 -11.06 -5.52
N ARG A 3 10.55 -11.89 -6.57
CA ARG A 3 9.48 -11.91 -7.59
C ARG A 3 8.13 -12.32 -7.02
N ASP A 4 8.12 -13.25 -6.07
CA ASP A 4 6.89 -13.75 -5.45
C ASP A 4 6.23 -12.68 -4.58
N LEU A 5 7.04 -11.93 -3.80
CA LEU A 5 6.55 -10.79 -3.00
C LEU A 5 6.03 -9.63 -3.86
N ILE A 6 6.66 -9.36 -5.00
CA ILE A 6 6.17 -8.33 -5.95
C ILE A 6 4.84 -8.76 -6.56
N LYS A 7 4.72 -10.05 -6.92
CA LYS A 7 3.47 -10.60 -7.45
C LYS A 7 2.35 -10.53 -6.41
N GLU A 8 2.63 -10.93 -5.16
CA GLU A 8 1.67 -10.84 -4.07
C GLU A 8 1.25 -9.38 -3.79
N PHE A 9 2.20 -8.43 -3.83
CA PHE A 9 1.89 -7.01 -3.68
C PHE A 9 0.90 -6.53 -4.74
N GLU A 10 1.10 -6.94 -6.00
CA GLU A 10 0.25 -6.51 -7.11
C GLU A 10 -1.14 -7.16 -7.08
N GLU A 11 -1.22 -8.42 -6.65
CA GLU A 11 -2.49 -9.13 -6.42
C GLU A 11 -3.31 -8.46 -5.31
N VAL A 12 -2.71 -8.21 -4.15
CA VAL A 12 -3.39 -7.54 -3.02
C VAL A 12 -3.80 -6.12 -3.40
N ARG A 13 -3.00 -5.40 -4.20
CA ARG A 13 -3.32 -4.06 -4.68
C ARG A 13 -4.55 -4.06 -5.57
N LYS A 14 -4.64 -5.01 -6.52
CA LYS A 14 -5.81 -5.15 -7.39
C LYS A 14 -7.06 -5.49 -6.59
N GLU A 15 -6.94 -6.43 -5.65
CA GLU A 15 -8.04 -6.82 -4.77
C GLU A 15 -8.54 -5.64 -3.92
N MET A 16 -7.63 -4.84 -3.37
CA MET A 16 -7.98 -3.62 -2.63
C MET A 16 -8.68 -2.59 -3.51
N GLU A 17 -8.24 -2.41 -4.76
CA GLU A 17 -8.86 -1.47 -5.70
C GLU A 17 -10.27 -1.91 -6.11
N GLU A 18 -10.46 -3.20 -6.39
CA GLU A 18 -11.78 -3.76 -6.72
C GLU A 18 -12.73 -3.66 -5.53
N LYS A 19 -12.30 -4.10 -4.34
CA LYS A 19 -13.12 -4.01 -3.12
C LYS A 19 -13.36 -2.58 -2.68
N GLY A 20 -12.39 -1.68 -2.88
CA GLY A 20 -12.54 -0.25 -2.61
C GLY A 20 -13.60 0.41 -3.48
N LYS A 21 -13.71 0.02 -4.76
CA LYS A 21 -14.77 0.50 -5.67
C LYS A 21 -16.16 0.00 -5.27
N VAL A 22 -16.27 -1.20 -4.71
CA VAL A 22 -17.57 -1.82 -4.37
C VAL A 22 -18.02 -1.45 -2.95
N LEU A 23 -17.11 -1.49 -1.98
CA LEU A 23 -17.43 -1.39 -0.54
C LEU A 23 -17.01 -0.04 0.08
N GLY A 24 -16.19 0.74 -0.63
CA GLY A 24 -15.59 1.98 -0.11
C GLY A 24 -14.28 1.74 0.65
N PHE A 25 -13.42 2.76 0.69
CA PHE A 25 -12.07 2.67 1.27
C PHE A 25 -12.04 2.55 2.80
N GLN A 26 -13.13 2.90 3.48
CA GLN A 26 -13.25 2.78 4.94
C GLN A 26 -13.75 1.40 5.38
N HIS A 27 -14.13 0.53 4.44
CA HIS A 27 -14.65 -0.79 4.77
C HIS A 27 -13.56 -1.64 5.49
N PRO A 28 -13.88 -2.37 6.58
CA PRO A 28 -12.89 -3.14 7.34
C PRO A 28 -12.03 -4.08 6.49
N LEU A 29 -12.63 -4.73 5.49
CA LEU A 29 -11.89 -5.58 4.54
C LEU A 29 -10.87 -4.81 3.70
N VAL A 30 -11.17 -3.57 3.30
CA VAL A 30 -10.26 -2.75 2.49
C VAL A 30 -9.12 -2.22 3.37
N LEU A 31 -9.41 -1.90 4.64
CA LEU A 31 -8.39 -1.54 5.63
C LEU A 31 -7.44 -2.72 5.92
N GLU A 32 -7.97 -3.94 6.02
CA GLU A 32 -7.15 -5.14 6.21
C GLU A 32 -6.22 -5.39 5.01
N LEU A 33 -6.74 -5.19 3.78
CA LEU A 33 -5.94 -5.26 2.56
C LEU A 33 -4.85 -4.18 2.52
N SER A 34 -5.16 -2.96 2.99
CA SER A 34 -4.17 -1.88 3.13
C SER A 34 -3.05 -2.28 4.08
N HIS A 35 -3.38 -2.80 5.27
CA HIS A 35 -2.37 -3.29 6.22
C HIS A 35 -1.56 -4.46 5.67
N ARG A 36 -2.15 -5.30 4.81
CA ARG A 36 -1.44 -6.38 4.14
C ARG A 36 -0.45 -5.85 3.10
N LEU A 37 -0.83 -4.85 2.31
CA LEU A 37 0.09 -4.15 1.39
C LEU A 37 1.27 -3.53 2.13
N ASP A 38 1.01 -2.86 3.26
CA ASP A 38 2.07 -2.25 4.07
C ASP A 38 3.07 -3.28 4.61
N ARG A 39 2.57 -4.46 5.03
CA ARG A 39 3.45 -5.56 5.47
C ARG A 39 4.34 -6.06 4.33
N ILE A 40 3.76 -6.33 3.15
CA ILE A 40 4.52 -6.79 1.98
C ILE A 40 5.54 -5.73 1.54
N HIS A 41 5.15 -4.45 1.54
CA HIS A 41 6.05 -3.34 1.23
C HIS A 41 7.21 -3.25 2.23
N ASN A 42 6.94 -3.37 3.53
CA ASN A 42 7.97 -3.36 4.56
C ASN A 42 8.92 -4.56 4.45
N GLU A 43 8.42 -5.75 4.07
CA GLU A 43 9.25 -6.92 3.80
C GLU A 43 10.13 -6.74 2.55
N LEU A 44 9.58 -6.16 1.48
CA LEU A 44 10.36 -5.79 0.30
C LEU A 44 11.47 -4.80 0.66
N LEU A 45 11.16 -3.78 1.47
CA LEU A 45 12.14 -2.81 1.97
C LEU A 45 13.19 -3.44 2.87
N LYS A 46 12.83 -4.38 3.76
CA LYS A 46 13.80 -5.12 4.59
C LYS A 46 14.75 -5.93 3.71
N LYS A 47 14.22 -6.69 2.74
CA LYS A 47 15.04 -7.48 1.80
C LYS A 47 15.90 -6.61 0.88
N GLU A 48 15.48 -5.38 0.61
CA GLU A 48 16.31 -4.39 -0.08
C GLU A 48 17.37 -3.76 0.82
N LYS A 49 17.04 -3.44 2.08
CA LYS A 49 17.99 -2.93 3.09
C LYS A 49 19.05 -3.96 3.47
N ASP A 50 18.70 -5.24 3.54
CA ASP A 50 19.67 -6.32 3.75
C ASP A 50 20.67 -6.43 2.58
N LYS A 51 20.27 -5.96 1.39
CA LYS A 51 21.18 -5.79 0.23
C LYS A 51 21.85 -4.42 0.18
N LYS A 52 21.41 -3.47 1.00
CA LYS A 52 21.78 -2.06 0.94
C LYS A 52 21.86 -1.45 2.35
N ASN A 53 23.08 -1.44 2.88
CA ASN A 53 23.69 -0.25 3.50
C ASN A 53 23.68 1.00 2.57
N PHE A 54 22.70 1.11 1.67
CA PHE A 54 22.63 2.06 0.57
C PHE A 54 21.29 2.78 0.63
N ARG A 55 21.35 3.92 1.32
CA ARG A 55 20.57 5.16 1.15
C ARG A 55 19.05 5.01 1.11
N LYS A 56 18.44 5.37 2.25
CA LYS A 56 17.02 5.73 2.41
C LYS A 56 16.54 6.56 1.22
N ASN A 57 15.52 6.11 0.50
CA ASN A 57 14.83 6.93 -0.51
C ASN A 57 13.38 7.18 -0.04
N PRO A 58 13.06 8.37 0.52
CA PRO A 58 11.78 8.67 1.17
C PRO A 58 10.59 8.91 0.23
N ARG A 59 10.75 8.70 -1.08
CA ARG A 59 9.73 9.10 -2.09
C ARG A 59 8.57 8.12 -2.30
N LEU A 60 8.60 6.92 -1.69
CA LEU A 60 7.48 5.98 -1.76
C LEU A 60 6.36 6.30 -0.76
N TYR A 61 6.66 7.08 0.27
CA TYR A 61 5.72 7.38 1.36
C TYR A 61 4.70 8.48 1.00
N THR A 62 5.08 9.43 0.14
CA THR A 62 4.29 10.64 -0.10
C THR A 62 3.12 10.47 -1.08
N ILE A 63 3.13 9.43 -1.91
CA ILE A 63 2.10 9.24 -2.95
C ILE A 63 0.81 8.65 -2.34
N PHE A 64 0.92 7.80 -1.32
CA PHE A 64 -0.24 7.15 -0.70
C PHE A 64 -1.00 8.09 0.25
N GLU A 65 -0.29 8.80 1.13
CA GLU A 65 -0.91 9.75 2.07
C GLU A 65 -1.56 10.95 1.35
N SER A 66 -0.94 11.45 0.29
CA SER A 66 -1.49 12.57 -0.46
C SER A 66 -2.83 12.20 -1.10
N LYS A 67 -2.99 10.96 -1.59
CA LYS A 67 -4.22 10.53 -2.29
C LYS A 67 -5.37 10.21 -1.31
N MET A 68 -5.06 9.69 -0.12
CA MET A 68 -6.06 9.50 0.95
C MET A 68 -6.56 10.83 1.54
N ALA A 69 -5.71 11.86 1.61
CA ALA A 69 -6.08 13.17 2.15
C ALA A 69 -7.01 14.00 1.25
N TYR A 70 -7.17 13.64 -0.04
CA TYR A 70 -8.16 14.28 -0.93
C TYR A 70 -9.57 13.73 -0.75
N ASP A 71 -9.72 12.47 -0.33
CA ASP A 71 -11.03 11.81 -0.26
C ASP A 71 -11.82 12.19 1.02
N THR A 72 -11.13 12.64 2.08
CA THR A 72 -11.76 13.10 3.33
C THR A 72 -12.27 14.55 3.29
N ARG A 73 -11.99 15.31 2.21
CA ARG A 73 -12.47 16.70 2.07
C ARG A 73 -13.76 16.84 1.25
N ILE A 74 -14.23 15.77 0.60
CA ILE A 74 -15.48 15.79 -0.19
C ILE A 74 -16.71 15.42 0.67
N SER A 75 -16.52 15.02 1.94
CA SER A 75 -17.63 14.70 2.86
C SER A 75 -18.03 15.82 3.85
N MET A 76 -17.58 17.06 3.63
CA MET A 76 -18.03 18.23 4.39
C MET A 76 -18.48 19.35 3.42
N ALA A 77 -19.44 19.00 2.55
CA ALA A 77 -20.29 19.96 1.85
C ALA A 77 -21.72 19.78 2.35
#